data_AF-A0A7C5FAJ2-F1
#
_entry.id   AF-A0A7C5FAJ2-F1
#
_cell.length_a   1.000
_cell.length_b   1.000
_cell.length_c   1.000
_cell.angle_alpha   90.00
_cell.angle_beta   90.00
_cell.angle_gamma   90.00
#
_symmetry.space_group_name_H-M   'P 1'
#
loop_
_entity.id
_entity.type
_entity.pdbx_description
1 polymer ?
#
loop_
_entity_poly.entity_id
_entity_poly.type
_entity_poly.pdbx_seq_one_letter_code
_entity_poly.pdbx_strand_id
1 'polypeptide(L)'
;MDWVAHISFALILGFCYSIITKKEVSYSLLSLGSVLPDIFKLHYLLMYFVGEINAMNFFAPYHTIVGALLVSVAVSQLFDSPFKKTFLTLVAGVSTHFFLDGLLWPFGKVVYFFWPFYTFYTSFGLVWPDSYIPTIIFGLGAILMYLTYSFVSIKKYSLKRTYFRKEKTEERISMR
;
A
#
# COMPACT_ATOMS: atom_id res chain seq x y z
N MET A 1 0.15 14.88 -1.20
CA MET A 1 0.23 14.04 0.01
C MET A 1 1.63 13.44 0.10
N ASP A 2 2.08 13.12 1.30
CA ASP A 2 3.42 12.61 1.55
C ASP A 2 3.45 11.06 1.58
N TRP A 3 4.59 10.44 1.24
CA TRP A 3 4.79 8.98 1.24
C TRP A 3 4.33 8.29 2.53
N VAL A 4 4.49 8.93 3.69
CA VAL A 4 4.02 8.41 4.99
C VAL A 4 2.50 8.24 5.00
N ALA A 5 1.76 9.22 4.48
CA ALA A 5 0.29 9.14 4.42
C ALA A 5 -0.17 7.96 3.55
N HIS A 6 0.48 7.74 2.41
CA HIS A 6 0.17 6.63 1.51
C HIS A 6 0.44 5.27 2.17
N ILE A 7 1.63 5.10 2.77
CA ILE A 7 1.97 3.88 3.51
C ILE A 7 0.99 3.63 4.64
N SER A 8 0.72 4.64 5.46
CA SER A 8 -0.16 4.51 6.62
C SER A 8 -1.59 4.13 6.21
N PHE A 9 -2.15 4.74 5.17
CA PHE A 9 -3.48 4.40 4.69
C PHE A 9 -3.53 2.97 4.13
N ALA A 10 -2.51 2.56 3.35
CA ALA A 10 -2.40 1.20 2.86
C ALA A 10 -2.34 0.18 4.01
N LEU A 11 -1.57 0.46 5.07
CA LEU A 11 -1.49 -0.37 6.27
C LEU A 11 -2.82 -0.47 7.00
N ILE A 12 -3.54 0.65 7.19
CA ILE A 12 -4.88 0.64 7.81
C ILE A 12 -5.79 -0.33 7.07
N LEU A 13 -5.88 -0.23 5.75
CA LEU A 13 -6.71 -1.13 4.94
C LEU A 13 -6.24 -2.58 5.02
N GLY A 14 -4.93 -2.82 5.00
CA GLY A 14 -4.35 -4.14 5.17
C GLY A 14 -4.73 -4.79 6.50
N PHE A 15 -4.63 -4.05 7.60
CA PHE A 15 -5.01 -4.54 8.93
C PHE A 15 -6.52 -4.78 9.01
N CYS A 16 -7.36 -3.85 8.52
CA CYS A 16 -8.81 -4.02 8.46
C CYS A 16 -9.18 -5.29 7.70
N TYR A 17 -8.62 -5.49 6.50
CA TYR A 17 -8.86 -6.68 5.69
C TYR A 17 -8.43 -7.95 6.43
N SER A 18 -7.27 -7.96 7.07
CA SER A 18 -6.76 -9.10 7.84
C SER A 18 -7.66 -9.45 9.03
N ILE A 19 -8.14 -8.45 9.77
CA ILE A 19 -9.05 -8.63 10.91
C ILE A 19 -10.40 -9.20 10.43
N ILE A 20 -10.99 -8.61 9.38
CA ILE A 20 -12.32 -8.96 8.87
C ILE A 20 -12.31 -10.35 8.23
N THR A 21 -11.35 -10.59 7.33
CA THR A 21 -11.32 -11.81 6.51
C THR A 21 -10.54 -12.96 7.15
N LYS A 22 -9.77 -12.67 8.21
CA LYS A 22 -8.84 -13.60 8.87
C LYS A 22 -7.75 -14.15 7.93
N LYS A 23 -7.51 -13.50 6.78
CA LYS A 23 -6.48 -13.87 5.80
C LYS A 23 -5.21 -13.06 6.02
N GLU A 24 -4.08 -13.67 5.72
CA GLU A 24 -2.78 -13.01 5.79
C GLU A 24 -2.58 -12.04 4.64
N VAL A 25 -2.07 -10.86 4.96
CA VAL A 25 -1.70 -9.80 4.02
C VAL A 25 -0.19 -9.60 4.11
N SER A 26 0.48 -9.49 2.97
CA SER A 26 1.87 -9.04 2.96
C SER A 26 1.90 -7.52 3.08
N TYR A 27 2.01 -7.04 4.33
CA TYR A 27 2.03 -5.60 4.62
C TYR A 27 3.21 -4.89 3.95
N SER A 28 4.37 -5.54 3.81
CA SER A 28 5.53 -4.98 3.13
C SER A 28 5.27 -4.75 1.63
N LEU A 29 4.71 -5.74 0.94
CA LEU A 29 4.34 -5.60 -0.48
C LEU A 29 3.23 -4.58 -0.68
N LEU A 30 2.26 -4.53 0.24
CA LEU A 30 1.17 -3.56 0.18
C LEU A 30 1.70 -2.12 0.33
N SER A 31 2.56 -1.89 1.33
CA SER A 31 3.22 -0.60 1.54
C SER A 31 4.14 -0.23 0.37
N LEU A 32 4.91 -1.19 -0.16
CA LEU A 32 5.74 -0.96 -1.34
C LEU A 32 4.90 -0.51 -2.54
N GLY A 33 3.79 -1.22 -2.81
CA GLY A 33 2.84 -0.84 -3.85
C GLY A 33 2.31 0.59 -3.69
N SER A 34 2.01 1.01 -2.45
CA SER A 34 1.49 2.36 -2.16
C SER A 34 2.47 3.51 -2.42
N VAL A 35 3.75 3.21 -2.62
CA VAL A 35 4.78 4.21 -2.94
C VAL A 35 5.39 4.02 -4.32
N LEU A 36 5.02 2.97 -5.07
CA LEU A 36 5.52 2.75 -6.43
C LEU A 36 5.25 3.94 -7.37
N PRO A 37 4.05 4.55 -7.40
CA PRO A 37 3.82 5.70 -8.27
C PRO A 37 4.74 6.88 -7.93
N ASP A 38 5.02 7.05 -6.64
CA ASP A 38 5.90 8.07 -6.06
C ASP A 38 7.39 7.93 -6.42
N ILE A 39 7.80 6.83 -7.08
CA ILE A 39 9.14 6.67 -7.66
C ILE A 39 9.49 7.84 -8.59
N PHE A 40 8.48 8.50 -9.18
CA PHE A 40 8.71 9.70 -9.98
C PHE A 40 9.52 10.77 -9.24
N LYS A 41 9.41 10.87 -7.90
CA LYS A 41 10.16 11.81 -7.07
C LYS A 41 11.68 11.61 -7.15
N LEU A 42 12.17 10.46 -7.64
CA LEU A 42 13.59 10.29 -7.99
C LEU A 42 14.05 11.29 -9.06
N HIS A 43 13.13 11.86 -9.84
CA HIS A 43 13.48 12.94 -10.76
C HIS A 43 14.09 14.13 -10.00
N TYR A 44 13.67 14.45 -8.77
CA TYR A 44 14.24 15.58 -8.02
C TYR A 44 15.72 15.34 -7.71
N LEU A 45 16.10 14.08 -7.46
CA LEU A 45 17.50 13.69 -7.30
C LEU A 45 18.25 13.80 -8.63
N LEU A 46 17.64 13.33 -9.73
CA LEU A 46 18.27 13.30 -11.05
C LEU A 46 18.33 14.67 -11.74
N MET A 47 17.46 15.62 -11.37
CA MET A 47 17.48 17.00 -11.85
C MET A 47 18.84 17.66 -11.57
N TYR A 48 19.47 17.32 -10.44
CA TYR A 48 20.82 17.79 -10.09
C TYR A 48 21.87 17.35 -11.11
N PHE A 49 21.67 16.22 -11.80
CA PHE A 49 22.64 15.62 -12.71
C PHE A 49 22.31 15.79 -14.20
N VAL A 50 21.03 15.86 -14.57
CA VAL A 50 20.55 15.72 -15.98
C VAL A 50 19.73 16.92 -16.47
N GLY A 51 19.41 17.89 -15.59
CA GLY A 51 18.59 19.05 -15.90
C GLY A 51 17.08 18.81 -15.84
N GLU A 52 16.28 19.89 -15.71
CA GLU A 52 14.86 19.82 -15.32
C GLU A 52 13.92 19.19 -16.36
N ILE A 53 14.11 19.52 -17.64
CA ILE A 53 13.09 19.26 -18.68
C ILE A 53 13.05 17.79 -19.11
N ASN A 54 14.16 17.06 -19.02
CA ASN A 54 14.22 15.66 -19.44
C ASN A 54 13.76 14.69 -18.36
N ALA A 55 14.03 14.97 -17.08
CA ALA A 55 13.70 14.04 -16.00
C ALA A 55 12.18 13.97 -15.77
N MET A 56 11.47 15.11 -15.74
CA MET A 56 10.03 15.13 -15.45
C MET A 56 9.21 14.33 -16.48
N ASN A 57 9.49 14.50 -17.77
CA ASN A 57 8.76 13.79 -18.84
C ASN A 57 9.07 12.29 -18.86
N PHE A 58 10.29 11.89 -18.49
CA PHE A 58 10.68 10.49 -18.40
C PHE A 58 9.95 9.75 -17.26
N PHE A 59 9.72 10.42 -16.13
CA PHE A 59 9.09 9.82 -14.95
C PHE A 59 7.57 10.00 -14.87
N ALA A 60 6.99 10.91 -15.66
CA ALA A 60 5.54 11.11 -15.73
C ALA A 60 4.72 9.81 -15.95
N PRO A 61 5.15 8.83 -16.78
CA PRO A 61 4.41 7.60 -16.97
C PRO A 61 4.25 6.75 -15.71
N TYR A 62 5.16 6.85 -14.73
CA TYR A 62 5.08 6.08 -13.48
C TYR A 62 3.87 6.48 -12.63
N HIS A 63 3.41 7.72 -12.78
CA HIS A 63 2.22 8.26 -12.13
C HIS A 63 0.94 8.10 -12.98
N THR A 64 0.95 7.14 -13.91
CA THR A 64 -0.21 6.69 -14.69
C THR A 64 -0.67 5.33 -14.21
N ILE A 65 -1.94 4.98 -14.41
CA ILE A 65 -2.41 3.62 -14.08
C ILE A 65 -1.63 2.58 -14.87
N VAL A 66 -1.47 2.77 -16.18
CA VAL A 66 -0.78 1.82 -17.05
C VAL A 66 0.68 1.64 -16.61
N GLY A 67 1.39 2.74 -16.36
CA GLY A 67 2.77 2.70 -15.91
C GLY A 67 2.91 2.06 -14.52
N ALA A 68 2.06 2.40 -13.57
CA ALA A 68 2.09 1.79 -12.23
C ALA A 68 1.79 0.28 -12.28
N LEU A 69 0.91 -0.17 -13.19
CA LEU A 69 0.68 -1.60 -13.44
C LEU A 69 1.91 -2.29 -14.06
N LEU A 70 2.55 -1.68 -15.06
CA LEU A 70 3.76 -2.22 -15.67
C LEU A 70 4.92 -2.31 -14.67
N VAL A 71 5.09 -1.28 -13.84
CA VAL A 71 6.08 -1.29 -12.74
C VAL A 71 5.74 -2.38 -11.74
N SER A 72 4.47 -2.56 -11.39
CA SER A 72 4.04 -3.64 -10.49
C SER A 72 4.35 -5.01 -11.09
N VAL A 73 4.21 -5.21 -12.40
CA VAL A 73 4.63 -6.44 -13.09
C VAL A 73 6.14 -6.65 -12.96
N ALA A 74 6.94 -5.63 -13.26
CA ALA A 74 8.40 -5.71 -13.20
C ALA A 74 8.89 -5.99 -11.76
N VAL A 75 8.38 -5.25 -10.78
CA VAL A 75 8.72 -5.41 -9.36
C VAL A 75 8.28 -6.77 -8.83
N SER A 76 7.17 -7.33 -9.32
CA SER A 76 6.72 -8.67 -8.91
C SER A 76 7.70 -9.78 -9.26
N GLN A 77 8.50 -9.62 -10.31
CA GLN A 77 9.52 -10.60 -10.73
C GLN A 77 10.72 -10.66 -9.77
N LEU A 78 10.87 -9.65 -8.89
CA LEU A 78 11.99 -9.56 -7.95
C LEU A 78 11.78 -10.35 -6.66
N PHE A 79 10.62 -11.00 -6.49
CA PHE A 79 10.26 -11.73 -5.28
C PHE A 79 10.03 -13.21 -5.57
N ASP A 80 10.55 -14.08 -4.70
CA ASP A 80 10.36 -15.54 -4.78
C ASP A 80 8.91 -15.99 -4.45
N SER A 81 8.04 -15.05 -4.07
CA SER A 81 6.63 -15.31 -3.80
C SER A 81 5.83 -15.54 -5.11
N PRO A 82 4.71 -16.29 -5.08
CA PRO A 82 3.91 -16.53 -6.27
C PRO A 82 3.52 -15.24 -6.98
N PHE A 83 3.90 -15.11 -8.26
CA PHE A 83 3.74 -13.88 -9.06
C PHE A 83 2.36 -13.23 -8.90
N LYS A 84 1.28 -14.02 -9.06
CA LYS A 84 -0.10 -13.51 -8.95
C LYS A 84 -0.38 -12.88 -7.58
N LYS A 85 0.13 -13.47 -6.49
CA LYS A 85 -0.07 -12.95 -5.13
C LYS A 85 0.72 -11.66 -4.93
N THR A 86 1.97 -11.63 -5.36
CA THR A 86 2.84 -10.45 -5.30
C THR A 86 2.25 -9.29 -6.10
N PHE A 87 1.92 -9.55 -7.37
CA PHE A 87 1.34 -8.57 -8.28
C PHE A 87 0.03 -7.99 -7.75
N LEU A 88 -0.93 -8.83 -7.34
CA LEU A 88 -2.20 -8.34 -6.82
C LEU A 88 -2.03 -7.52 -5.53
N THR A 89 -1.05 -7.85 -4.69
CA THR A 89 -0.77 -7.09 -3.47
C THR A 89 -0.14 -5.74 -3.78
N LEU A 90 0.79 -5.67 -4.73
CA LEU A 90 1.36 -4.41 -5.21
C LEU A 90 0.29 -3.52 -5.85
N VAL A 91 -0.56 -4.08 -6.72
CA VAL A 91 -1.66 -3.37 -7.37
C VAL A 91 -2.66 -2.85 -6.34
N ALA A 92 -2.94 -3.62 -5.28
CA ALA A 92 -3.76 -3.13 -4.17
C ALA A 92 -3.12 -1.89 -3.52
N GLY A 93 -1.81 -1.93 -3.27
CA GLY A 93 -1.06 -0.77 -2.76
C GLY A 93 -1.14 0.44 -3.70
N VAL A 94 -0.85 0.26 -4.98
CA VAL A 94 -0.95 1.30 -6.02
C VAL A 94 -2.35 1.91 -6.07
N SER A 95 -3.38 1.08 -5.92
CA SER A 95 -4.77 1.54 -5.93
C SER A 95 -5.06 2.46 -4.74
N THR A 96 -4.50 2.16 -3.56
CA THR A 96 -4.62 3.04 -2.39
C THR A 96 -3.91 4.39 -2.58
N HIS A 97 -2.80 4.40 -3.32
CA HIS A 97 -2.08 5.62 -3.68
C HIS A 97 -2.95 6.53 -4.55
N PHE A 98 -3.42 6.03 -5.70
CA PHE A 98 -4.28 6.81 -6.60
C PHE A 98 -5.60 7.23 -5.95
N PHE A 99 -6.15 6.40 -5.06
CA PHE A 99 -7.32 6.78 -4.29
C PHE A 99 -7.06 8.03 -3.44
N LEU A 100 -5.95 8.05 -2.69
CA LEU A 100 -5.59 9.20 -1.86
C LEU A 100 -5.25 10.45 -2.67
N ASP A 101 -4.54 10.30 -3.78
CA ASP A 101 -4.27 11.43 -4.68
C ASP A 101 -5.53 11.98 -5.30
N GLY A 102 -6.51 11.11 -5.60
CA GLY A 102 -7.83 11.54 -6.03
C GLY A 102 -8.53 12.45 -5.02
N LEU A 103 -8.23 12.36 -3.71
CA LEU A 103 -8.82 13.22 -2.68
C LEU A 103 -8.17 14.62 -2.63
N LEU A 104 -7.01 14.82 -3.26
CA LEU A 104 -6.31 16.09 -3.24
C LEU A 104 -7.07 17.18 -4.00
N TRP A 105 -6.88 18.43 -3.60
CA TRP A 105 -7.28 19.61 -4.36
C TRP A 105 -6.53 19.65 -5.69
N PRO A 106 -7.19 20.06 -6.79
CA PRO A 106 -6.53 20.11 -8.08
C PRO A 106 -5.48 21.23 -8.06
N PHE A 107 -4.25 20.85 -7.77
CA PHE A 107 -3.08 21.71 -7.86
C PHE A 107 -2.15 21.10 -8.90
N GLY A 108 -2.26 21.58 -10.14
CA GLY A 108 -1.57 20.99 -11.28
C GLY A 108 -2.18 19.67 -11.79
N LYS A 109 -1.37 18.91 -12.54
CA LYS A 109 -1.77 17.68 -13.25
C LYS A 109 -1.82 16.48 -12.29
N VAL A 110 -2.96 16.30 -11.61
CA VAL A 110 -3.13 15.43 -10.42
C VAL A 110 -2.90 13.93 -10.67
N VAL A 111 -3.43 13.36 -11.76
CA VAL A 111 -3.17 11.96 -12.14
C VAL A 111 -3.27 11.85 -13.66
N TYR A 112 -2.31 11.17 -14.30
CA TYR A 112 -2.34 10.90 -15.73
C TYR A 112 -2.96 9.53 -15.99
N PHE A 113 -4.28 9.43 -16.16
CA PHE A 113 -4.90 8.11 -16.35
C PHE A 113 -4.47 7.40 -17.64
N PHE A 114 -4.44 8.12 -18.77
CA PHE A 114 -4.24 7.54 -20.11
C PHE A 114 -3.16 8.25 -20.93
N TRP A 115 -2.22 8.96 -20.28
CA TRP A 115 -1.12 9.63 -20.97
C TRP A 115 -0.26 8.61 -21.74
N PRO A 116 0.25 8.92 -22.95
CA PRO A 116 0.15 10.20 -23.67
C PRO A 116 -1.11 10.34 -24.53
N PHE A 117 -1.94 9.31 -24.66
CA PHE A 117 -3.08 9.29 -25.57
C PHE A 117 -4.23 10.19 -25.12
N TYR A 118 -4.51 10.21 -23.83
CA TYR A 118 -5.59 11.02 -23.25
C TYR A 118 -5.27 11.41 -21.80
N THR A 119 -5.49 12.66 -21.42
CA THR A 119 -5.25 13.09 -20.04
C THR A 119 -6.56 13.46 -19.38
N PHE A 120 -6.99 12.63 -18.43
CA PHE A 120 -8.14 12.89 -17.57
C PHE A 120 -7.65 13.10 -16.14
N TYR A 121 -7.94 14.27 -15.57
CA TYR A 121 -7.63 14.59 -14.18
C TYR A 121 -8.85 14.28 -13.32
N THR A 122 -8.66 13.45 -12.30
CA THR A 122 -9.68 13.21 -11.27
C THR A 122 -9.17 13.80 -9.96
N SER A 123 -10.01 14.61 -9.33
CA SER A 123 -9.70 15.29 -8.09
C SER A 123 -11.01 15.65 -7.40
N PHE A 124 -11.15 15.26 -6.13
CA PHE A 124 -12.34 15.51 -5.32
C PHE A 124 -12.24 16.78 -4.48
N GLY A 125 -11.08 17.44 -4.43
CA GLY A 125 -10.99 18.73 -3.74
C GLY A 125 -11.10 18.67 -2.22
N LEU A 126 -10.78 17.54 -1.58
CA LEU A 126 -10.99 17.38 -0.14
C LEU A 126 -9.78 17.80 0.70
N VAL A 127 -8.56 17.68 0.15
CA VAL A 127 -7.33 17.89 0.90
C VAL A 127 -6.35 18.73 0.11
N TRP A 128 -5.80 19.78 0.72
CA TRP A 128 -4.72 20.54 0.10
C TRP A 128 -3.43 19.69 -0.05
N PRO A 129 -2.77 19.69 -1.22
CA PRO A 129 -1.59 18.84 -1.49
C PRO A 129 -0.44 18.97 -0.48
N ASP A 130 -0.22 20.19 0.03
CA ASP A 130 0.85 20.52 0.99
C ASP A 130 0.42 20.35 2.46
N SER A 131 -0.80 19.86 2.70
CA SER A 131 -1.28 19.65 4.06
C SER A 131 -0.59 18.45 4.70
N TYR A 132 -0.06 18.65 5.92
CA TYR A 132 0.46 17.57 6.77
C TYR A 132 -0.64 16.82 7.52
N ILE A 133 -1.89 17.31 7.49
CA ILE A 133 -3.02 16.75 8.23
C ILE A 133 -3.28 15.26 7.89
N PRO A 134 -3.32 14.84 6.60
CA PRO A 134 -3.50 13.43 6.25
C PRO A 134 -2.42 12.53 6.84
N THR A 135 -1.17 13.00 6.86
CA THR A 135 -0.05 12.26 7.44
C THR A 135 -0.28 12.01 8.92
N ILE A 136 -0.73 13.02 9.67
CA ILE A 136 -1.03 12.86 11.10
C ILE A 136 -2.21 11.90 11.30
N ILE A 137 -3.32 12.11 10.58
CA ILE A 137 -4.54 11.31 10.72
C ILE A 137 -4.28 9.84 10.38
N PHE A 138 -3.71 9.56 9.22
CA PHE A 138 -3.45 8.18 8.80
C PHE A 138 -2.29 7.57 9.59
N GLY A 139 -1.27 8.35 9.97
CA GLY A 139 -0.17 7.88 10.81
C GLY A 139 -0.67 7.38 12.17
N LEU A 140 -1.44 8.21 12.89
CA LEU A 140 -2.05 7.81 14.16
C LEU A 140 -3.05 6.66 13.98
N GLY A 141 -3.84 6.69 12.91
CA GLY A 141 -4.78 5.61 12.56
C GLY A 141 -4.07 4.26 12.33
N ALA A 142 -2.92 4.27 11.65
CA ALA A 142 -2.12 3.07 11.38
C ALA A 142 -1.53 2.50 12.67
N ILE A 143 -1.05 3.36 13.59
CA ILE A 143 -0.56 2.94 14.91
C ILE A 143 -1.70 2.29 15.71
N LEU A 144 -2.86 2.95 15.80
CA LEU A 144 -4.02 2.41 16.50
C LEU A 144 -4.43 1.05 15.92
N MET A 145 -4.51 0.96 14.60
CA MET A 145 -4.92 -0.25 13.91
C MET A 145 -3.90 -1.39 14.07
N TYR A 146 -2.60 -1.09 14.06
CA TYR A 146 -1.56 -2.06 14.38
C TYR A 146 -1.71 -2.62 15.80
N LEU A 147 -2.00 -1.76 16.79
CA LEU A 147 -2.26 -2.19 18.16
C LEU A 147 -3.49 -3.11 18.21
N THR A 148 -4.61 -2.71 17.59
CA THR A 148 -5.83 -3.53 17.51
C THR A 148 -5.55 -4.90 16.86
N TYR A 149 -4.86 -4.91 15.72
CA TYR A 149 -4.46 -6.13 15.03
C TYR A 149 -3.60 -7.02 15.93
N SER A 150 -2.62 -6.44 16.64
CA SER A 150 -1.75 -7.16 17.57
C SER A 150 -2.55 -7.81 18.70
N PHE A 151 -3.47 -7.09 19.33
CA PHE A 151 -4.34 -7.65 20.36
C PHE A 151 -5.22 -8.81 19.85
N VAL A 152 -5.82 -8.66 18.67
CA VAL A 152 -6.66 -9.71 18.07
C VAL A 152 -5.82 -10.95 17.72
N SER A 153 -4.63 -10.75 17.16
CA SER A 153 -3.73 -11.84 16.78
C SER A 153 -3.24 -12.65 17.98
N ILE A 154 -2.88 -11.99 19.10
CA ILE A 154 -2.48 -12.65 20.35
C ILE A 154 -3.60 -13.56 20.88
N LYS A 155 -4.85 -13.08 20.87
CA LYS A 155 -6.00 -13.87 21.32
C LYS A 155 -6.20 -15.14 20.47
N LYS A 156 -6.00 -15.04 19.15
CA LYS A 156 -6.05 -16.18 18.23
C LYS A 156 -4.98 -17.23 18.55
N TYR A 157 -3.73 -16.81 18.77
CA TYR A 157 -2.64 -17.71 19.14
C TYR A 157 -2.88 -18.41 20.49
N SER A 158 -3.38 -17.66 21.49
CA SER A 158 -3.73 -18.21 22.80
C SER A 158 -4.80 -19.31 22.70
N LEU A 159 -5.88 -19.06 21.96
CA LEU A 159 -6.96 -20.05 21.76
C LEU A 159 -6.49 -21.30 21.02
N LYS A 160 -5.68 -21.15 19.96
CA LYS A 160 -5.13 -22.29 19.21
C LYS A 160 -4.24 -23.16 20.10
N ARG A 161 -3.40 -22.55 20.95
CA ARG A 161 -2.53 -23.26 21.90
C ARG A 161 -3.33 -24.06 22.93
N THR A 162 -4.42 -23.49 23.45
CA THR A 162 -5.30 -24.17 24.42
C THR A 162 -6.00 -25.37 23.79
N TYR A 163 -6.49 -25.24 22.55
CA TYR A 163 -7.13 -26.33 21.83
C TYR A 163 -6.16 -27.50 21.57
N PHE A 164 -4.98 -27.23 21.03
CA PHE A 164 -3.93 -28.25 20.80
C PHE A 164 -3.52 -28.96 22.10
N ARG A 165 -3.48 -28.26 23.24
CA ARG A 165 -3.16 -28.87 24.53
C ARG A 165 -4.25 -29.83 25.01
N LYS A 166 -5.52 -29.50 24.76
CA LYS A 166 -6.66 -30.33 25.14
C LYS A 166 -6.68 -31.63 24.32
N GLU A 167 -6.55 -31.52 23.00
CA GLU A 167 -6.53 -32.67 22.08
C GLU A 167 -5.41 -33.67 22.44
N LYS A 168 -4.20 -33.17 22.68
CA LYS A 168 -3.06 -34.00 23.11
C LYS A 168 -3.23 -34.66 24.49
N THR A 169 -4.07 -34.08 25.35
CA THR A 169 -4.38 -34.65 26.67
C THR A 169 -5.42 -35.77 26.54
N GLU A 170 -6.45 -35.56 25.72
CA GLU A 170 -7.48 -36.57 25.44
C GLU A 170 -6.90 -37.80 24.71
N GLU A 171 -6.01 -37.59 23.75
CA GLU A 171 -5.32 -38.66 23.03
C GLU A 171 -4.49 -39.56 23.98
N ARG A 172 -3.79 -38.97 24.96
CA ARG A 172 -3.03 -39.71 25.99
C ARG A 172 -3.92 -40.50 26.94
N ILE A 173 -5.14 -40.04 27.21
CA ILE A 173 -6.08 -40.73 28.08
C ILE A 173 -6.66 -41.95 27.35
N SER A 174 -6.94 -41.84 26.05
CA SER A 174 -7.53 -42.94 25.25
C SER A 174 -6.59 -44.12 24.97
N MET A 175 -5.28 -43.95 25.13
CA MET A 175 -4.27 -45.01 24.94
C MET A 175 -3.90 -45.76 26.23
N ARG A 176 -4.57 -45.47 27.36
CA ARG A 176 -4.39 -46.16 28.64
C ARG A 176 -5.62 -47.00 28.95
#